data_AF-A0A9P1CLN9-F1
#
_entry.id   AF-A0A9P1CLN9-F1
#
_cell.length_a   1.000
_cell.length_b   1.000
_cell.length_c   1.000
_cell.angle_alpha   90.00
_cell.angle_beta   90.00
_cell.angle_gamma   90.00
#
_symmetry.space_group_name_H-M   'P 1'
#
loop_
_entity.id
_entity.type
_entity.pdbx_description
1 polymer ?
#
loop_
_entity_poly.entity_id
_entity_poly.type
_entity_poly.pdbx_seq_one_letter_code
_entity_poly.pdbx_strand_id
1 'polypeptide(L)'
;MGEQLPATSADEVSGVTEKSAGSASDESESEEVKFDYYAVLDFECTCDKGTTERKFRHEIIEFPVVFLNSETLEVDLEFHRYVRPTEKPQLTEFCIELTGIQQSWVDNVI
;
A
#
# COMPACT_ATOMS: atom_id res chain seq x y z
N MET A 1 -24.21 15.22 41.94
CA MET A 1 -24.22 13.75 41.78
C MET A 1 -22.76 13.34 41.78
N GLY A 2 -22.26 13.06 42.97
CA GLY A 2 -20.91 12.53 43.18
C GLY A 2 -20.93 11.01 43.24
N GLU A 3 -19.73 10.49 43.53
CA GLU A 3 -19.33 9.11 43.85
C GLU A 3 -19.09 8.22 42.62
N GLN A 4 -17.83 8.01 42.21
CA GLN A 4 -16.70 7.29 42.85
C GLN A 4 -16.90 5.76 42.84
N LEU A 5 -16.03 5.06 42.11
CA LEU A 5 -15.83 3.61 42.18
C LEU A 5 -15.29 3.20 43.56
N PRO A 6 -15.49 1.92 43.95
CA PRO A 6 -14.35 1.20 44.51
C PRO A 6 -14.19 -0.24 44.00
N ALA A 7 -12.95 -0.70 44.05
CA ALA A 7 -12.48 -2.06 43.82
C ALA A 7 -12.54 -2.92 45.09
N THR A 8 -12.68 -4.24 44.95
CA THR A 8 -12.29 -5.30 45.93
C THR A 8 -12.07 -6.62 45.14
N SER A 9 -10.85 -7.09 44.85
CA SER A 9 -9.92 -7.93 45.63
C SER A 9 -10.45 -9.32 46.07
N ALA A 10 -9.75 -10.37 45.59
CA ALA A 10 -9.33 -11.65 46.24
C ALA A 10 -10.40 -12.52 46.96
N ASP A 11 -10.40 -13.87 46.97
CA ASP A 11 -9.41 -14.91 46.65
C ASP A 11 -10.05 -16.33 46.80
N GLU A 12 -9.36 -17.38 46.32
CA GLU A 12 -9.42 -18.82 46.72
C GLU A 12 -10.62 -19.74 46.29
N VAL A 13 -10.48 -21.04 45.91
CA VAL A 13 -9.40 -22.03 46.05
C VAL A 13 -9.56 -23.30 45.18
N SER A 14 -8.40 -23.91 44.86
CA SER A 14 -8.03 -25.34 44.63
C SER A 14 -8.56 -26.20 43.47
N GLY A 15 -7.63 -26.95 42.87
CA GLY A 15 -7.89 -28.26 42.24
C GLY A 15 -6.82 -28.73 41.24
N VAL A 16 -5.73 -29.32 41.73
CA VAL A 16 -4.71 -30.09 40.97
C VAL A 16 -5.39 -31.34 40.35
N THR A 17 -5.06 -31.98 39.21
CA THR A 17 -3.84 -32.57 38.58
C THR A 17 -4.32 -33.12 37.21
N GLU A 18 -3.56 -33.26 36.12
CA GLU A 18 -2.61 -34.35 35.81
C GLU A 18 -1.94 -34.13 34.43
N LYS A 19 -0.87 -34.88 34.20
CA LYS A 19 0.24 -34.68 33.27
C LYS A 19 0.04 -35.36 31.91
N SER A 20 0.73 -34.80 30.91
CA SER A 20 1.44 -35.49 29.81
C SER A 20 0.66 -36.00 28.59
N ALA A 21 0.98 -35.45 27.42
CA ALA A 21 1.68 -36.19 26.35
C ALA A 21 2.15 -35.18 25.29
N GLY A 22 3.41 -35.32 24.85
CA GLY A 22 3.98 -34.41 23.86
C GLY A 22 3.29 -34.48 22.50
N SER A 23 3.23 -33.33 21.86
CA SER A 23 3.43 -33.22 20.42
C SER A 23 4.45 -32.11 20.27
N ALA A 24 5.64 -32.43 19.79
CA ALA A 24 6.51 -31.42 19.22
C ALA A 24 5.75 -30.88 18.01
N SER A 25 5.01 -29.80 18.21
CA SER A 25 4.56 -28.97 17.11
C SER A 25 5.83 -28.36 16.55
N ASP A 26 6.28 -28.92 15.44
CA ASP A 26 7.23 -28.30 14.53
C ASP A 26 6.52 -27.07 13.97
N GLU A 27 6.38 -26.05 14.83
CA GLU A 27 5.95 -24.71 14.48
C GLU A 27 7.16 -24.14 13.76
N SER A 28 7.25 -24.37 12.46
CA SER A 28 8.08 -23.54 11.61
C SER A 28 7.46 -22.14 11.67
N GLU A 29 7.84 -21.37 12.69
CA GLU A 29 7.57 -19.94 12.75
C GLU A 29 8.11 -19.37 11.45
N SER A 30 7.20 -18.99 10.57
CA SER A 30 7.55 -18.23 9.38
C SER A 30 8.12 -16.92 9.90
N GLU A 31 9.44 -16.76 9.85
CA GLU A 31 10.06 -15.50 10.17
C GLU A 31 9.45 -14.44 9.24
N GLU A 32 8.63 -13.55 9.81
CA GLU A 32 8.07 -12.43 9.06
C GLU A 32 9.23 -11.54 8.61
N VAL A 33 9.39 -11.42 7.29
CA VAL A 33 10.41 -10.54 6.72
C VAL A 33 10.00 -9.10 7.00
N LYS A 34 10.71 -8.45 7.92
CA LYS A 34 10.59 -7.01 8.16
C LYS A 34 11.39 -6.27 7.09
N PHE A 35 10.73 -5.40 6.35
CA PHE A 35 11.41 -4.45 5.46
C PHE A 35 11.72 -3.16 6.22
N ASP A 36 12.85 -2.51 5.92
CA ASP A 36 13.16 -1.19 6.48
C ASP A 36 12.30 -0.09 5.83
N TYR A 37 11.97 -0.27 4.55
CA TYR A 37 11.18 0.66 3.76
C TYR A 37 10.16 -0.06 2.87
N TYR A 38 9.03 0.59 2.66
CA TYR A 38 8.05 0.26 1.64
C TYR A 38 8.07 1.33 0.55
N ALA A 39 8.36 0.94 -0.69
CA ALA A 39 8.13 1.79 -1.84
C ALA A 39 6.67 1.62 -2.28
N VAL A 40 5.89 2.70 -2.20
CA VAL A 40 4.49 2.72 -2.65
C VAL A 40 4.44 3.39 -4.01
N LEU A 41 3.93 2.67 -5.01
CA LEU A 41 3.88 3.09 -6.41
C LEU A 41 2.42 3.18 -6.87
N ASP A 42 2.11 4.19 -7.67
CA ASP A 42 0.80 4.35 -8.31
C ASP A 42 0.96 4.88 -9.73
N PHE A 43 1.02 4.01 -10.73
CA PHE A 43 1.22 4.44 -12.12
C PHE A 43 -0.07 4.92 -12.76
N GLU A 44 -0.02 6.11 -13.35
CA GLU A 44 -1.03 6.52 -14.32
C GLU A 44 -0.60 6.13 -15.74
N CYS A 45 -1.58 5.76 -16.57
CA CYS A 45 -1.33 5.27 -17.92
C CYS A 45 -2.27 5.92 -18.94
N THR A 46 -1.83 6.04 -20.19
CA THR A 46 -2.71 6.41 -21.32
C THR A 46 -3.92 5.48 -21.35
N CYS A 47 -5.13 5.98 -21.60
CA CYS A 47 -6.33 5.17 -21.73
C CYS A 47 -7.35 5.75 -22.74
N ASP A 48 -8.37 4.97 -23.09
CA ASP A 48 -9.45 5.36 -23.99
C ASP A 48 -10.73 4.58 -23.66
N LYS A 49 -11.87 5.26 -23.64
CA LYS A 49 -13.20 4.72 -23.35
C LYS A 49 -13.78 3.89 -24.51
N GLY A 50 -13.31 4.09 -25.74
CA GLY A 50 -13.89 3.51 -26.97
C GLY A 50 -13.32 2.15 -27.39
N THR A 51 -12.22 1.72 -26.78
CA THR A 51 -11.54 0.46 -27.13
C THR A 51 -11.80 -0.59 -26.05
N THR A 52 -12.07 -1.84 -26.44
CA THR A 52 -12.05 -2.94 -25.44
C THR A 52 -10.67 -2.95 -24.80
N GLU A 53 -10.57 -2.73 -23.49
CA GLU A 53 -9.32 -2.50 -22.74
C GLU A 53 -8.18 -3.45 -23.14
N ARG A 54 -8.49 -4.73 -23.41
CA ARG A 54 -7.51 -5.75 -23.84
C ARG A 54 -6.75 -5.45 -25.14
N LYS A 55 -7.23 -4.55 -25.99
CA LYS A 55 -6.56 -4.16 -27.24
C LYS A 55 -5.85 -2.81 -27.14
N PHE A 56 -6.13 -2.04 -26.10
CA PHE A 56 -5.50 -0.76 -25.92
C PHE A 56 -4.07 -0.99 -25.37
N ARG A 57 -3.06 -0.49 -26.08
CA ARG A 57 -1.67 -0.52 -25.59
C ARG A 57 -1.49 0.67 -24.65
N HIS A 58 -1.50 0.40 -23.36
CA HIS A 58 -1.28 1.39 -22.31
C HIS A 58 0.22 1.72 -22.20
N GLU A 59 0.55 3.01 -22.08
CA GLU A 59 1.88 3.52 -21.75
C GLU A 59 1.80 4.30 -20.44
N ILE A 60 2.80 4.13 -19.55
CA ILE A 60 2.91 4.92 -18.32
C ILE A 60 3.08 6.40 -18.68
N ILE A 61 2.32 7.27 -18.03
CA ILE A 61 2.37 8.74 -18.22
C ILE A 61 2.69 9.50 -16.93
N GLU A 62 2.60 8.84 -15.77
CA GLU A 62 3.05 9.36 -14.48
C GLU A 62 3.70 8.25 -13.66
N PHE A 63 4.80 8.57 -12.99
CA PHE A 63 5.57 7.66 -12.16
C PHE A 63 5.84 8.29 -10.78
N PRO A 64 4.86 8.27 -9.87
CA PRO A 64 5.05 8.62 -8.47
C PRO A 64 5.51 7.41 -7.66
N VAL A 65 6.44 7.66 -6.73
CA VAL A 65 6.88 6.70 -5.71
C VAL A 65 7.09 7.45 -4.40
N VAL A 66 6.56 6.92 -3.30
CA VAL A 66 6.90 7.37 -1.96
C VAL A 66 7.56 6.24 -1.17
N PHE A 67 8.60 6.56 -0.41
CA PHE A 67 9.32 5.61 0.44
C PHE A 67 8.89 5.80 1.89
N LEU A 68 8.07 4.86 2.36
CA LEU A 68 7.57 4.81 3.73
C LEU A 68 8.54 4.04 4.62
N ASN A 69 9.06 4.71 5.65
CA ASN A 69 9.89 4.08 6.67
C ASN A 69 9.05 3.15 7.55
N SER A 70 9.45 1.88 7.69
CA SER A 70 8.64 0.89 8.42
C SER A 70 8.65 1.07 9.93
N GLU A 71 9.63 1.81 10.48
CA GLU A 71 9.77 2.04 11.91
C GLU A 71 9.03 3.30 12.35
N THR A 72 9.18 4.39 11.60
CA THR A 72 8.57 5.68 11.95
C THR A 72 7.17 5.85 11.35
N LEU A 73 6.85 5.10 10.29
CA LEU A 73 5.64 5.27 9.47
C LEU A 73 5.54 6.65 8.81
N GLU A 74 6.69 7.30 8.58
CA GLU A 74 6.80 8.57 7.88
C GLU A 74 7.33 8.37 6.45
N VAL A 75 7.01 9.32 5.56
CA VAL A 75 7.54 9.35 4.20
C VAL A 75 8.88 10.06 4.21
N ASP A 76 9.96 9.32 3.95
CA ASP A 76 11.33 9.85 3.99
C ASP A 76 11.79 10.39 2.63
N LEU A 77 11.23 9.88 1.53
CA LEU A 77 11.60 10.25 0.17
C LEU A 77 10.39 10.15 -0.76
N GLU A 78 10.34 11.07 -1.73
CA GLU A 78 9.39 11.03 -2.83
C GLU A 78 10.14 11.14 -4.17
N PHE A 79 9.68 10.39 -5.16
CA PHE A 79 10.05 10.51 -6.55
C PHE A 79 8.77 10.74 -7.35
N HIS A 80 8.79 11.73 -8.25
CA HIS A 80 7.65 12.02 -9.10
C HIS A 80 8.13 12.48 -10.46
N ARG A 81 7.67 11.82 -11.53
CA ARG A 81 7.94 12.21 -12.91
C ARG A 81 6.76 11.92 -13.83
N TYR A 82 6.51 12.85 -14.74
CA TYR A 82 5.72 12.57 -15.94
C TYR A 82 6.57 11.84 -16.98
N VAL A 83 5.91 10.98 -17.77
CA VAL A 83 6.54 10.18 -18.81
C VAL A 83 5.87 10.49 -20.14
N ARG A 84 6.66 10.70 -21.19
CA ARG A 84 6.14 10.99 -22.52
C ARG A 84 5.79 9.69 -23.25
N PRO A 85 4.52 9.44 -23.59
CA PRO A 85 4.13 8.29 -24.40
C PRO A 85 4.63 8.43 -25.84
N THR A 86 5.00 7.31 -26.45
CA THR A 86 5.60 7.25 -27.79
C THR A 86 4.73 6.53 -28.82
N GLU A 87 3.90 5.58 -28.39
CA GLU A 87 2.96 4.86 -29.26
C GLU A 87 1.69 5.68 -29.48
N LYS A 88 1.16 6.30 -28.42
CA LYS A 88 0.04 7.25 -28.49
C LYS A 88 0.40 8.57 -27.79
N PRO A 89 1.19 9.45 -28.45
CA PRO A 89 1.69 10.68 -27.84
C PRO A 89 0.61 11.71 -27.47
N GLN A 90 -0.63 11.53 -27.94
CA GLN A 90 -1.74 12.44 -27.66
C GLN A 90 -2.70 11.75 -26.69
N LEU A 91 -2.85 12.32 -25.50
CA LEU A 91 -3.79 11.86 -24.49
C LEU A 91 -5.22 12.05 -24.99
N THR A 92 -6.09 11.08 -24.72
CA THR A 92 -7.52 11.23 -25.02
C THR A 92 -8.18 12.15 -24.00
N GLU A 93 -9.30 12.79 -24.36
CA GLU A 93 -10.07 13.61 -23.41
C GLU A 93 -10.45 12.79 -22.17
N PHE A 94 -10.87 11.54 -22.37
CA PHE A 94 -11.19 10.63 -21.27
C PHE A 94 -9.99 10.39 -20.34
N CYS A 95 -8.79 10.22 -20.90
CA CYS A 95 -7.58 10.03 -20.11
C CYS A 95 -7.23 11.28 -19.30
N ILE A 96 -7.38 12.46 -19.89
CA ILE A 96 -7.15 13.74 -19.22
C ILE A 96 -8.17 13.94 -18.09
N GLU A 97 -9.46 13.68 -18.35
CA GLU A 97 -10.52 13.79 -17.34
C GLU A 97 -10.34 12.81 -16.18
N LEU A 98 -9.89 11.57 -16.48
CA LEU A 98 -9.74 10.51 -15.47
C LEU A 98 -8.52 10.75 -14.58
N THR A 99 -7.37 11.10 -15.17
CA THR A 99 -6.09 11.22 -14.46
C THR A 99 -5.77 12.64 -14.01
N GLY A 100 -6.41 13.65 -14.61
CA GLY A 100 -6.07 15.07 -14.42
C GLY A 100 -4.80 15.53 -15.15
N ILE A 101 -4.04 14.62 -15.78
CA ILE A 101 -2.77 14.91 -16.44
C ILE A 101 -3.01 15.67 -17.73
N GLN A 102 -2.38 16.83 -17.85
CA GLN A 102 -2.49 17.68 -19.04
C GLN A 102 -1.50 17.25 -20.13
N GLN A 103 -1.87 17.41 -21.40
CA GLN A 103 -1.00 17.10 -22.55
C GLN A 103 0.36 17.81 -22.46
N SER A 104 0.37 19.07 -21.99
CA SER A 104 1.61 19.85 -21.85
C SER A 104 2.59 19.27 -20.83
N TRP A 105 2.14 18.49 -19.85
CA TRP A 105 3.01 17.90 -18.82
C TRP A 105 3.78 16.70 -19.36
N VAL A 106 3.14 15.87 -20.20
CA VAL A 106 3.79 14.73 -20.87
C VAL A 106 4.60 15.16 -22.10
N ASP A 107 4.28 16.29 -22.72
CA ASP A 107 5.07 16.83 -23.84
C ASP A 107 6.39 17.46 -23.38
N ASN A 108 6.38 18.11 -22.21
CA ASN A 108 7.52 18.86 -21.66
C ASN A 108 8.21 18.12 -20.52
N VAL A 109 8.51 16.83 -20.71
CA VAL A 109 9.31 16.07 -19.74
C VAL A 109 10.76 16.59 -19.74
N ILE A 110 11.28 16.94 -18.56
CA ILE A 110 12.67 17.37 -18.30
C ILE A 110 13.46 16.22 -17.68
#